data_AF-A0A3Q9HRE2-F1
#
_entry.id   AF-A0A3Q9HRE2-F1
#
_cell.length_a   1.000
_cell.length_b   1.000
_cell.length_c   1.000
_cell.angle_alpha   90.00
_cell.angle_beta   90.00
_cell.angle_gamma   90.00
#
_symmetry.space_group_name_H-M   'P 1'
#
loop_
_entity.id
_entity.type
_entity.pdbx_description
1 polymer ?
#
loop_
_entity_poly.entity_id
_entity_poly.type
_entity_poly.pdbx_seq_one_letter_code
_entity_poly.pdbx_strand_id
1 'polypeptide(L)'
;MNKIAFIFANILFFFGLTIIVLINFTQRILPKIGYMVFLMTKSGSYTAEEYVVSFPVLNLIAVVCIVLGLMVSIICYLKATK
;
A
#
# COMPACT_ATOMS: atom_id res chain seq x y z
N MET A 1 -2.18 18.41 24.26
CA MET A 1 -2.09 17.45 23.14
C MET A 1 -3.40 16.70 22.96
N ASN A 2 -4.02 16.74 21.78
CA ASN A 2 -5.21 15.93 21.51
C ASN A 2 -4.77 14.49 21.21
N LYS A 3 -4.63 13.67 22.27
CA LYS A 3 -4.08 12.30 22.21
C LYS A 3 -4.81 11.42 21.20
N ILE A 4 -6.12 11.59 21.09
CA ILE A 4 -6.99 10.83 20.17
C ILE A 4 -6.60 11.13 18.72
N ALA A 5 -6.53 12.41 18.35
CA ALA A 5 -6.15 12.82 16.98
C ALA A 5 -4.76 12.34 16.59
N PHE A 6 -3.81 12.35 17.54
CA PHE A 6 -2.46 11.82 17.32
C PHE A 6 -2.46 10.31 17.04
N ILE A 7 -3.22 9.53 17.83
CA ILE A 7 -3.34 8.07 17.61
C ILE A 7 -3.96 7.78 16.24
N PHE A 8 -5.07 8.46 15.89
CA PHE A 8 -5.71 8.28 14.59
C PHE A 8 -4.80 8.65 13.41
N ALA A 9 -4.00 9.71 13.54
CA ALA A 9 -3.03 10.11 12.52
C ALA A 9 -1.95 9.04 12.28
N ASN A 10 -1.46 8.42 13.35
CA ASN A 10 -0.50 7.31 13.24
C ASN A 10 -1.14 6.06 12.63
N ILE A 11 -2.39 5.74 12.98
CA ILE A 11 -3.13 4.63 12.35
C ILE A 11 -3.29 4.88 10.85
N LEU A 12 -3.67 6.10 10.44
CA LEU A 12 -3.82 6.46 9.03
C LEU A 12 -2.50 6.33 8.26
N PHE A 13 -1.40 6.74 8.88
CA PHE A 13 -0.05 6.59 8.33
C PHE A 13 0.33 5.11 8.14
N PHE A 14 0.14 4.28 9.17
CA PHE A 14 0.41 2.84 9.09
C PHE A 14 -0.49 2.16 8.05
N PHE A 15 -1.75 2.57 7.95
CA PHE A 15 -2.67 2.05 6.95
C PHE A 15 -2.18 2.33 5.53
N GLY A 16 -1.75 3.56 5.23
CA GLY A 16 -1.15 3.90 3.94
C GLY A 16 0.09 3.04 3.62
N LEU A 17 0.96 2.79 4.60
CA LEU A 17 2.11 1.89 4.42
C LEU A 17 1.68 0.45 4.10
N THR A 18 0.67 -0.08 4.80
CA THR A 18 0.19 -1.45 4.54
C THR A 18 -0.38 -1.61 3.13
N ILE A 19 -1.04 -0.57 2.59
CA ILE A 19 -1.53 -0.58 1.20
C ILE A 19 -0.36 -0.67 0.21
N ILE A 20 0.70 0.13 0.39
CA ILE A 20 1.87 0.08 -0.50
C ILE A 20 2.53 -1.30 -0.45
N VAL A 21 2.68 -1.88 0.74
CA VAL A 21 3.23 -3.23 0.90
C VAL A 21 2.37 -4.26 0.18
N LEU A 22 1.05 -4.18 0.31
CA LEU A 22 0.13 -5.12 -0.33
C LEU A 22 0.12 -5.00 -1.86
N ILE A 23 0.22 -3.79 -2.40
CA ILE A 23 0.35 -3.55 -3.84
C ILE A 23 1.63 -4.22 -4.36
N ASN A 24 2.77 -3.93 -3.72
CA ASN A 24 4.06 -4.51 -4.12
C ASN A 24 4.08 -6.04 -3.99
N PHE A 25 3.47 -6.57 -2.94
CA PHE A 25 3.35 -8.00 -2.71
C PHE A 25 2.52 -8.66 -3.83
N THR A 26 1.35 -8.11 -4.13
CA THR A 26 0.46 -8.59 -5.20
C THR A 26 1.16 -8.56 -6.55
N GLN A 27 1.80 -7.45 -6.91
CA GLN A 27 2.51 -7.30 -8.18
C GLN A 27 3.64 -8.32 -8.36
N ARG A 28 4.28 -8.77 -7.28
CA ARG A 28 5.34 -9.77 -7.33
C ARG A 28 4.83 -11.21 -7.33
N ILE A 29 3.66 -11.45 -6.75
CA ILE A 29 3.13 -12.80 -6.55
C ILE A 29 2.21 -13.22 -7.69
N LEU A 30 1.42 -12.31 -8.24
CA LEU A 30 0.51 -12.63 -9.34
C LEU A 30 1.21 -13.28 -10.54
N PRO A 31 2.37 -12.77 -11.03
CA PRO A 31 3.11 -13.42 -12.10
C PRO A 31 3.61 -14.81 -11.71
N LYS A 32 4.06 -15.00 -10.46
CA LYS A 32 4.52 -16.31 -9.97
C LYS A 32 3.39 -17.33 -9.90
N ILE A 33 2.21 -16.91 -9.44
CA ILE A 33 1.02 -17.75 -9.43
C ILE A 33 0.59 -18.08 -10.87
N GLY A 34 0.57 -17.09 -11.77
CA GLY A 34 0.28 -17.30 -13.20
C GLY A 34 1.21 -18.33 -13.84
N TYR A 35 2.52 -18.25 -13.56
CA TYR A 35 3.50 -19.23 -14.03
C TYR A 35 3.25 -20.64 -13.47
N MET A 36 2.91 -20.73 -12.18
CA MET A 36 2.63 -22.01 -11.53
C MET A 36 1.39 -22.68 -12.14
N VAL A 37 0.33 -21.89 -12.41
CA VAL A 37 -0.88 -22.37 -13.10
C VAL A 37 -0.55 -22.83 -14.52
N PHE A 38 0.25 -22.07 -15.26
CA PHE A 38 0.72 -22.46 -16.60
C PHE A 38 1.47 -23.79 -16.59
N LEU A 39 2.41 -23.98 -15.65
CA LEU A 39 3.13 -25.25 -15.48
C LEU A 39 2.18 -26.43 -15.20
N MET A 40 1.13 -26.21 -14.41
CA MET A 40 0.15 -27.25 -14.07
C MET A 40 -0.78 -27.60 -15.22
N THR A 41 -1.18 -26.62 -16.03
CA THR A 41 -2.10 -26.83 -17.17
C THR A 41 -1.38 -27.22 -18.47
N LYS A 42 -0.09 -26.91 -18.61
CA LYS A 42 0.72 -27.13 -19.81
C LYS A 42 0.04 -26.63 -21.10
N SER A 43 -0.80 -25.61 -21.02
CA SER A 43 -1.56 -25.09 -22.14
C SER A 43 -1.26 -23.61 -22.37
N GLY A 44 -1.14 -23.23 -23.64
CA GLY A 44 -0.89 -21.85 -24.06
C GLY A 44 0.58 -21.42 -24.07
N SER A 45 0.80 -20.11 -24.07
CA SER A 45 2.11 -19.46 -23.90
C SER A 45 2.04 -18.57 -22.67
N TYR A 46 3.11 -18.53 -21.88
CA TYR A 46 3.17 -17.70 -20.68
C TYR A 46 3.98 -16.43 -20.94
N THR A 47 3.38 -15.28 -20.69
CA THR A 47 4.07 -13.98 -20.66
C THR A 47 3.86 -13.35 -19.29
N ALA A 48 4.95 -13.11 -18.54
CA ALA A 48 4.85 -12.57 -17.19
C ALA A 48 4.16 -11.18 -17.13
N GLU A 49 4.28 -10.40 -18.20
CA GLU A 49 3.71 -9.06 -18.34
C GLU A 49 2.18 -9.05 -18.31
N GLU A 50 1.53 -10.11 -18.81
CA GLU A 50 0.06 -10.25 -18.79
C GLU A 50 -0.50 -10.36 -17.37
N TYR A 51 0.34 -10.74 -16.41
CA TYR A 51 -0.03 -10.89 -15.00
C TYR A 51 0.43 -9.71 -14.13
N VAL A 52 1.08 -8.70 -14.71
CA VAL A 52 1.49 -7.49 -13.98
C VAL A 52 0.30 -6.54 -13.90
N VAL A 53 -0.31 -6.45 -12.71
CA VAL A 53 -1.43 -5.53 -12.48
C VAL A 53 -0.93 -4.21 -11.88
N SER A 54 -1.24 -3.11 -12.55
CA SER A 54 -1.00 -1.77 -12.03
C SER A 54 -2.16 -1.30 -11.15
N PHE A 55 -1.85 -0.79 -9.95
CA PHE A 55 -2.86 -0.23 -9.02
C PHE A 55 -2.65 1.28 -8.79
N PRO A 56 -2.75 2.13 -9.83
CA PRO A 56 -2.39 3.56 -9.72
C PRO A 56 -3.26 4.33 -8.72
N VAL A 57 -4.57 4.04 -8.70
CA VAL A 57 -5.53 4.70 -7.79
C VAL A 57 -5.25 4.35 -6.33
N LEU A 58 -5.05 3.07 -6.03
CA LEU A 58 -4.72 2.62 -4.67
C LEU A 58 -3.37 3.17 -4.21
N ASN A 59 -2.39 3.28 -5.11
CA ASN A 59 -1.09 3.86 -4.79
C ASN A 59 -1.23 5.36 -4.45
N LEU A 60 -2.05 6.10 -5.21
CA LEU A 60 -2.33 7.51 -4.92
C LEU A 60 -3.04 7.68 -3.57
N ILE A 61 -4.04 6.84 -3.27
CA ILE A 61 -4.73 6.85 -1.96
C ILE A 61 -3.73 6.59 -0.83
N ALA A 62 -2.85 5.60 -0.99
CA ALA A 62 -1.85 5.26 0.01
C ALA A 62 -0.90 6.42 0.30
N VAL A 63 -0.42 7.10 -0.75
CA VAL A 63 0.43 8.30 -0.61
C VAL A 63 -0.31 9.42 0.13
N VAL A 64 -1.57 9.68 -0.22
CA VAL A 64 -2.39 10.70 0.46
C VAL A 64 -2.58 10.35 1.95
N CYS A 65 -2.85 9.09 2.29
CA CYS A 65 -2.97 8.64 3.68
C CYS A 65 -1.67 8.85 4.46
N ILE A 66 -0.51 8.55 3.86
CA ILE A 66 0.80 8.74 4.48
C ILE A 66 1.07 10.23 4.74
N VAL A 67 0.86 11.08 3.74
CA VAL A 67 1.11 12.53 3.84
C VAL A 67 0.19 13.18 4.86
N LEU A 68 -1.11 12.88 4.83
CA LEU A 68 -2.07 13.43 5.79
C LEU A 68 -1.80 12.92 7.22
N GLY A 69 -1.49 11.63 7.37
CA GLY A 69 -1.14 11.04 8.67
C GLY A 69 0.09 11.72 9.29
N LEU A 70 1.15 11.93 8.50
CA LEU A 70 2.35 12.66 8.93
C LEU A 70 2.05 14.11 9.30
N MET A 71 1.34 14.85 8.43
CA MET A 71 1.01 16.26 8.65
C MET A 71 0.22 16.45 9.95
N VAL A 72 -0.83 15.65 10.17
CA VAL A 72 -1.67 15.75 11.38
C VAL A 72 -0.87 15.37 12.63
N SER A 73 0.01 14.36 12.53
CA SER A 73 0.91 13.96 13.63
C SER A 73 1.85 15.09 14.03
N ILE A 74 2.51 15.74 13.06
CA ILE A 74 3.41 16.87 13.28
C ILE A 74 2.67 18.06 13.91
N ILE A 75 1.50 18.42 13.37
CA ILE A 75 0.68 19.52 13.91
C ILE A 75 0.27 19.24 15.36
N CYS A 76 -0.16 18.01 15.66
CA CYS A 76 -0.52 17.61 17.01
C CYS A 76 0.66 17.66 17.99
N TYR A 77 1.85 17.29 17.52
CA TYR A 77 3.09 17.35 18.31
C TYR A 77 3.52 18.78 18.60
N LEU A 78 3.54 19.66 17.59
CA LEU A 78 3.90 21.08 17.74
C LEU A 78 2.92 21.82 18.66
N LYS A 79 1.62 21.48 18.60
CA LYS A 79 0.60 22.03 19.50
C LYS A 79 0.69 21.48 20.93
N ALA A 80 1.50 20.45 21.17
CA ALA A 80 1.77 19.91 22.49
C ALA A 80 3.04 20.47 23.14
N THR A 81 3.97 20.98 22.31
CA THR A 81 5.26 21.54 22.74
C THR A 81 5.22 23.05 22.96
N LYS A 82 4.25 23.75 22.38
CA LYS A 82 3.84 25.11 22.79
C LYS A 82 2.86 25.06 23.95
#